data_AF-A0AAW0JDJ6-F1
#
_entry.id   AF-A0AAW0JDJ6-F1
#
_cell.length_a   1.000
_cell.length_b   1.000
_cell.length_c   1.000
_cell.angle_alpha   90.00
_cell.angle_beta   90.00
_cell.angle_gamma   90.00
#
_symmetry.space_group_name_H-M   'P 1'
#
loop_
_entity.id
_entity.type
_entity.pdbx_description
1 polymer ?
#
loop_
_entity_poly.entity_id
_entity_poly.type
_entity_poly.pdbx_seq_one_letter_code
_entity_poly.pdbx_strand_id
1 'polypeptide(L)'
;MPMCLDLEGYNELSIEEIFDHAIFIAQYTSNLTTQMSEEFSDDLLKVMISISRAWYHPLEHLLHAVAALKGACETMLSKVKEVEKKNEELLEELKKILVRVHPGAEENVYPAWIGLAEVKSANEDTRHFALSNLFHCLRCDANKIATYLLVLRCRVIPNSNC
;
A
#
# COMPACT_ATOMS: atom_id res chain seq x y z
N MET A 1 18.33 26.61 -12.05
CA MET A 1 19.70 26.27 -12.49
C MET A 1 20.53 26.15 -11.23
N PRO A 2 21.06 24.97 -10.88
CA PRO A 2 21.80 24.78 -9.64
C PRO A 2 23.16 25.46 -9.75
N MET A 3 23.51 26.20 -8.70
CA MET A 3 24.78 26.89 -8.56
C MET A 3 25.85 25.84 -8.21
N CYS A 4 26.82 25.61 -9.10
CA CYS A 4 28.03 24.86 -8.75
C CYS A 4 28.84 25.73 -7.77
N LEU A 5 29.10 25.23 -6.57
CA LEU A 5 30.05 25.87 -5.65
C LEU A 5 31.46 25.44 -6.07
N ASP A 6 32.25 26.42 -6.52
CA ASP A 6 33.67 26.26 -6.78
C ASP A 6 34.41 25.90 -5.48
N LEU A 7 35.17 24.80 -5.52
CA LEU A 7 35.89 24.21 -4.40
C LEU A 7 37.20 24.96 -4.01
N GLU A 8 37.40 26.20 -4.46
CA GLU A 8 38.65 26.94 -4.23
C GLU A 8 38.61 27.94 -3.05
N GLY A 9 37.48 28.05 -2.33
CA GLY A 9 37.28 29.04 -1.24
C GLY A 9 37.37 28.54 0.20
N TYR A 10 37.83 27.30 0.45
CA TYR A 10 37.77 26.72 1.82
C TYR A 10 38.85 27.24 2.80
N ASN A 11 39.81 28.04 2.34
CA ASN A 11 40.97 28.47 3.15
C ASN A 11 40.87 29.90 3.71
N GLU A 12 39.72 30.59 3.52
CA GLU A 12 39.47 31.96 4.01
C GLU A 12 38.22 32.10 4.91
N LEU A 13 37.45 31.02 5.11
CA LEU A 13 36.24 31.06 5.94
C LEU A 13 36.59 30.98 7.42
N SER A 14 35.94 31.82 8.22
CA SER A 14 35.96 31.72 9.68
C SER A 14 35.31 30.41 10.15
N ILE A 15 35.71 29.93 11.32
CA ILE A 15 35.10 28.75 11.95
C ILE A 15 33.58 28.94 12.14
N GLU A 16 33.13 30.16 12.40
CA GLU A 16 31.71 30.52 12.54
C GLU A 16 30.94 30.27 11.23
N GLU A 17 31.46 30.77 10.09
CA GLU A 17 30.85 30.55 8.77
C GLU A 17 30.81 29.07 8.37
N ILE A 18 31.82 28.29 8.77
CA ILE A 18 31.83 26.84 8.56
C ILE A 18 30.72 26.17 9.36
N PHE A 19 30.53 26.54 10.62
CA PHE A 19 29.45 26.00 11.45
C PHE A 19 28.06 26.39 10.91
N ASP A 20 27.87 27.65 10.54
CA ASP A 20 26.59 28.14 9.99
C ASP A 20 26.24 27.41 8.69
N HIS A 21 27.21 27.24 7.80
CA HIS A 21 27.02 26.49 6.57
C HIS A 21 26.70 25.01 6.83
N ALA A 22 27.39 24.37 7.79
CA ALA A 22 27.11 22.98 8.18
C ALA A 22 25.70 22.82 8.77
N ILE A 23 25.27 23.76 9.62
CA ILE A 23 23.92 23.78 10.19
C ILE A 23 22.88 23.95 9.08
N PHE A 24 23.09 24.88 8.16
CA PHE A 24 22.21 25.10 7.02
C PHE A 24 22.06 23.82 6.17
N ILE A 25 23.17 23.18 5.81
CA ILE A 25 23.16 21.92 5.05
C ILE A 25 22.39 20.84 5.81
N ALA A 26 22.63 20.69 7.11
CA ALA A 26 21.96 19.69 7.94
C ALA A 26 20.44 19.91 7.99
N GLN A 27 20.01 21.16 8.20
CA GLN A 27 18.59 21.53 8.22
C GLN A 27 17.93 21.34 6.86
N TYR A 28 18.57 21.78 5.79
CA TYR A 28 18.07 21.62 4.43
C TYR A 28 17.91 20.14 4.06
N THR A 29 18.92 19.33 4.37
CA THR A 29 18.88 17.87 4.18
C THR A 29 17.75 17.24 4.99
N SER A 30 17.60 17.61 6.26
CA SER A 30 16.52 17.12 7.12
C SER A 30 15.14 17.46 6.56
N ASN A 31 14.94 18.68 6.07
CA ASN A 31 13.70 19.11 5.45
C ASN A 31 13.39 18.28 4.18
N LEU A 32 14.37 18.13 3.28
CA LEU A 32 14.21 17.30 2.08
C LEU A 32 13.83 15.84 2.41
N THR A 33 14.50 15.24 3.40
CA THR A 33 14.18 13.86 3.81
C THR A 33 12.78 13.73 4.41
N THR A 34 12.28 14.79 5.05
CA THR A 34 10.91 14.83 5.59
C THR A 34 9.90 14.85 4.44
N GLN A 35 10.08 15.75 3.46
CA GLN A 35 9.21 15.83 2.28
C GLN A 35 9.16 14.52 1.49
N MET A 36 10.33 13.89 1.27
CA MET A 36 10.39 12.58 0.60
C MET A 36 9.61 11.49 1.36
N SER A 37 9.66 11.51 2.70
CA SER A 37 8.94 10.54 3.53
C SER A 37 7.43 10.78 3.54
N GLU A 38 7.00 12.04 3.49
CA GLU A 38 5.59 12.42 3.37
C GLU A 38 5.04 11.93 2.03
N GLU A 39 5.64 12.33 0.90
CA GLU A 39 5.22 11.90 -0.45
C GLU A 39 5.16 10.37 -0.58
N PHE A 40 6.16 9.66 -0.05
CA PHE A 40 6.16 8.20 -0.06
C PHE A 40 5.06 7.58 0.83
N SER A 41 4.62 8.27 1.89
CA SER A 41 3.50 7.83 2.74
C SER A 41 2.15 7.99 2.04
N ASP A 42 1.98 9.04 1.23
CA ASP A 42 0.81 9.27 0.37
C ASP A 42 0.65 8.12 -0.62
N ASP A 43 1.75 7.79 -1.30
CA ASP A 43 1.78 6.71 -2.27
C ASP A 43 1.48 5.37 -1.62
N LEU A 44 1.98 5.15 -0.39
CA LEU A 44 1.71 3.94 0.36
C LEU A 44 0.22 3.75 0.64
N LEU A 45 -0.46 4.81 1.07
CA LEU A 45 -1.90 4.78 1.36
C LEU A 45 -2.73 4.57 0.10
N LYS A 46 -2.39 5.27 -1.00
CA LYS A 46 -3.03 5.07 -2.31
C LYS A 46 -2.83 3.64 -2.82
N VAL A 47 -1.65 3.05 -2.63
CA VAL A 47 -1.36 1.65 -2.99
C VAL A 47 -2.24 0.69 -2.19
N MET A 48 -2.35 0.87 -0.87
CA MET A 48 -3.21 0.00 -0.05
C MET A 48 -4.68 0.06 -0.48
N ILE A 49 -5.22 1.26 -0.73
CA ILE A 49 -6.58 1.46 -1.26
C ILE A 49 -6.74 0.76 -2.61
N SER A 50 -5.73 0.88 -3.48
CA SER A 50 -5.74 0.25 -4.80
C SER A 50 -5.82 -1.27 -4.71
N ILE A 51 -5.01 -1.87 -3.82
CA ILE A 51 -5.02 -3.32 -3.59
C ILE A 51 -6.39 -3.75 -3.05
N SER A 52 -6.90 -3.09 -1.99
CA SER A 52 -8.21 -3.45 -1.41
C SER A 52 -9.34 -3.34 -2.43
N ARG A 53 -9.34 -2.33 -3.29
CA ARG A 53 -10.34 -2.21 -4.37
C ARG A 53 -10.21 -3.26 -5.45
N ALA A 54 -8.97 -3.60 -5.86
CA ALA A 54 -8.74 -4.64 -6.86
C ALA A 54 -9.31 -5.99 -6.42
N TRP A 55 -9.42 -6.23 -5.11
CA TRP A 55 -10.00 -7.44 -4.53
C TRP A 55 -11.53 -7.46 -4.41
N TYR A 56 -12.23 -6.34 -4.67
CA TYR A 56 -13.70 -6.26 -4.55
C TYR A 56 -14.42 -7.33 -5.40
N HIS A 57 -14.27 -7.27 -6.73
CA HIS A 57 -14.90 -8.23 -7.64
C HIS A 57 -14.36 -9.67 -7.52
N PRO A 58 -13.03 -9.89 -7.41
CA PRO A 58 -12.52 -11.24 -7.19
C PRO A 58 -13.12 -11.91 -5.96
N LEU A 59 -13.27 -11.22 -4.82
CA LEU A 59 -13.82 -11.81 -3.59
C LEU A 59 -15.31 -12.15 -3.72
N GLU A 60 -16.09 -11.26 -4.34
CA GLU A 60 -17.51 -11.51 -4.66
C GLU A 60 -17.69 -12.80 -5.49
N HIS A 61 -16.81 -13.00 -6.48
CA HIS A 61 -16.87 -14.16 -7.36
C HIS A 61 -16.21 -15.42 -6.75
N LEU A 62 -15.24 -15.25 -5.85
CA LEU A 62 -14.53 -16.34 -5.19
C LEU A 62 -15.46 -17.16 -4.30
N LEU A 63 -16.40 -16.51 -3.61
CA LEU A 63 -17.40 -17.20 -2.80
C LEU A 63 -18.19 -18.23 -3.63
N HIS A 64 -18.66 -17.80 -4.80
CA HIS A 64 -19.41 -18.65 -5.73
C HIS A 64 -18.55 -19.79 -6.29
N ALA A 65 -17.29 -19.50 -6.63
CA ALA A 65 -16.38 -20.49 -7.19
C ALA A 65 -16.00 -21.58 -6.18
N VAL A 66 -15.76 -21.20 -4.91
CA VAL A 66 -15.49 -22.15 -3.84
C VAL A 66 -16.71 -23.01 -3.54
N ALA A 67 -17.91 -22.44 -3.56
CA ALA A 67 -19.15 -23.19 -3.32
C ALA A 67 -19.41 -24.27 -4.40
N ALA A 68 -18.90 -24.05 -5.61
CA ALA A 68 -19.00 -25.00 -6.72
C ALA A 68 -17.95 -26.14 -6.68
N LEU A 69 -16.94 -26.06 -5.80
CA LEU A 69 -15.95 -27.13 -5.66
C LEU A 69 -16.58 -28.36 -5.00
N LYS A 70 -16.41 -29.53 -5.61
CA LYS A 70 -16.75 -30.81 -4.95
C LYS A 70 -15.92 -30.96 -3.68
N GLY A 71 -16.59 -31.13 -2.55
CA GLY A 71 -15.90 -31.28 -1.25
C GLY A 71 -15.46 -29.96 -0.61
N ALA A 72 -15.97 -28.81 -1.06
CA ALA A 72 -15.74 -27.53 -0.39
C ALA A 72 -16.13 -27.63 1.10
N CYS A 73 -15.16 -27.40 1.99
CA CYS A 73 -15.42 -27.41 3.41
C CYS A 73 -16.19 -26.15 3.80
N GLU A 74 -17.23 -26.29 4.63
CA GLU A 74 -17.99 -25.17 5.19
C GLU A 74 -17.09 -24.13 5.86
N THR A 75 -15.99 -24.59 6.47
CA THR A 75 -14.96 -23.73 7.09
C THR A 75 -14.20 -22.86 6.09
N MET A 76 -14.06 -23.28 4.83
CA MET A 76 -13.40 -22.49 3.79
C MET A 76 -14.35 -21.43 3.24
N LEU A 77 -15.62 -21.79 3.03
CA LEU A 77 -16.65 -20.85 2.60
C LEU A 77 -16.86 -19.72 3.61
N SER A 78 -16.93 -20.05 4.90
CA SER A 78 -17.07 -19.03 5.95
C SER A 78 -15.89 -18.06 5.98
N LYS A 79 -14.66 -18.56 5.80
CA LYS A 79 -13.44 -17.73 5.71
C LYS A 79 -13.45 -16.80 4.51
N VAL A 80 -13.82 -17.28 3.32
CA VAL A 80 -13.88 -16.44 2.12
C VAL A 80 -14.87 -15.29 2.31
N LYS A 81 -16.05 -15.60 2.86
CA LYS A 81 -17.07 -14.59 3.18
C LYS A 81 -16.59 -13.59 4.23
N GLU A 82 -15.85 -14.05 5.24
CA GLU A 82 -15.27 -13.15 6.24
C GLU A 82 -14.21 -12.22 5.62
N VAL A 83 -13.34 -12.75 4.74
CA VAL A 83 -12.32 -11.94 4.05
C VAL A 83 -12.95 -10.91 3.12
N GLU A 84 -13.98 -11.28 2.37
CA GLU A 84 -14.79 -10.36 1.54
C GLU A 84 -15.26 -9.16 2.37
N LYS A 85 -15.98 -9.43 3.47
CA LYS A 85 -16.48 -8.40 4.38
C LYS A 85 -15.36 -7.56 4.99
N LYS A 86 -14.27 -8.19 5.45
CA LYS A 86 -13.15 -7.49 6.09
C LYS A 86 -12.38 -6.62 5.11
N ASN A 87 -12.30 -6.99 3.85
CA ASN A 87 -11.69 -6.17 2.81
C ASN A 87 -12.50 -4.89 2.54
N GLU A 88 -13.83 -4.98 2.53
CA GLU A 88 -14.71 -3.80 2.43
C GLU A 88 -14.57 -2.87 3.64
N GLU A 89 -14.62 -3.42 4.86
CA GLU A 89 -14.42 -2.65 6.09
C GLU A 89 -13.05 -1.94 6.09
N LEU A 90 -11.99 -2.66 5.71
CA LEU A 90 -10.64 -2.11 5.61
C LEU A 90 -10.54 -0.98 4.57
N LEU A 91 -11.14 -1.16 3.39
CA LEU A 91 -11.15 -0.15 2.34
C LEU A 91 -11.77 1.17 2.84
N GLU A 92 -12.89 1.08 3.56
CA GLU A 92 -13.54 2.27 4.13
C GLU A 92 -12.69 2.94 5.21
N GLU A 93 -12.00 2.17 6.06
CA GLU A 93 -11.05 2.74 7.02
C GLU A 93 -9.85 3.42 6.34
N LEU A 94 -9.28 2.81 5.29
CA LEU A 94 -8.18 3.40 4.52
C LEU A 94 -8.59 4.71 3.85
N LYS A 95 -9.81 4.80 3.30
CA LYS A 95 -10.37 6.05 2.73
C LYS A 95 -10.53 7.14 3.79
N LYS A 96 -11.01 6.79 4.99
CA LYS A 96 -11.12 7.75 6.11
C LYS A 96 -9.75 8.28 6.52
N ILE A 97 -8.72 7.44 6.54
CA ILE A 97 -7.34 7.87 6.78
C ILE A 97 -6.90 8.82 5.66
N LEU A 98 -7.14 8.48 4.39
CA LEU A 98 -6.72 9.30 3.25
C LEU A 98 -7.29 10.72 3.33
N VAL A 99 -8.58 10.87 3.61
CA VAL A 99 -9.22 12.21 3.72
C VAL A 99 -8.64 13.03 4.87
N ARG A 100 -8.20 12.37 5.95
CA ARG A 100 -7.62 13.05 7.12
C ARG A 100 -6.16 13.45 6.91
N VAL A 101 -5.37 12.59 6.28
CA VAL A 101 -3.95 12.89 6.01
C VAL A 101 -3.86 13.86 4.82
N HIS A 102 -4.66 13.67 3.76
CA HIS A 102 -4.70 14.51 2.56
C HIS A 102 -6.12 14.96 2.19
N PRO A 103 -6.58 16.09 2.77
CA PRO A 103 -7.83 16.71 2.35
C PRO A 103 -7.82 17.03 0.86
N GLY A 104 -8.77 16.46 0.10
CA GLY A 104 -8.91 16.70 -1.34
C GLY A 104 -8.23 15.67 -2.27
N ALA A 105 -7.68 14.58 -1.73
CA ALA A 105 -7.17 13.49 -2.56
C ALA A 105 -8.30 12.84 -3.39
N GLU A 106 -8.08 12.74 -4.70
CA GLU A 106 -8.98 12.02 -5.61
C GLU A 106 -8.68 10.51 -5.60
N GLU A 107 -9.73 9.75 -5.90
CA GLU A 107 -9.63 8.31 -5.98
C GLU A 107 -9.14 7.88 -7.37
N ASN A 108 -8.13 7.01 -7.41
CA ASN A 108 -7.56 6.53 -8.67
C ASN A 108 -8.55 5.63 -9.43
N VAL A 109 -8.36 5.48 -10.75
CA VAL A 109 -9.07 4.45 -11.54
C VAL A 109 -8.35 3.12 -11.37
N TYR A 110 -9.12 2.06 -11.11
CA TYR A 110 -8.56 0.74 -10.80
C TYR A 110 -8.76 -0.24 -11.96
N PRO A 111 -7.77 -1.10 -12.24
CA PRO A 111 -7.89 -2.09 -13.30
C PRO A 111 -9.00 -3.09 -12.97
N ALA A 112 -9.82 -3.40 -13.97
CA ALA A 112 -10.84 -4.44 -13.86
C ALA A 112 -10.18 -5.83 -13.72
N TRP A 113 -10.81 -6.72 -12.96
CA TRP A 113 -10.35 -8.10 -12.84
C TRP A 113 -10.68 -8.90 -14.11
N ILE A 114 -9.67 -9.53 -14.71
CA ILE A 114 -9.78 -10.29 -15.98
C ILE A 114 -9.82 -11.82 -15.74
N GLY A 115 -9.55 -12.29 -14.51
CA GLY A 115 -9.37 -13.73 -14.21
C GLY A 115 -10.65 -14.56 -14.03
N LEU A 116 -11.84 -13.97 -14.23
CA LEU A 116 -13.11 -14.65 -13.96
C LEU A 116 -13.32 -15.92 -14.80
N ALA A 117 -12.87 -15.92 -16.06
CA ALA A 117 -13.03 -17.04 -16.97
C ALA A 117 -12.29 -18.30 -16.48
N GLU A 118 -11.08 -18.12 -15.97
CA GLU A 118 -10.22 -19.22 -15.47
C GLU A 118 -10.80 -19.83 -14.19
N VAL A 119 -11.29 -18.98 -13.28
CA VAL A 119 -11.94 -19.40 -12.02
C VAL A 119 -13.24 -20.17 -12.28
N LYS A 120 -13.96 -19.86 -13.35
CA LYS A 120 -15.20 -20.55 -13.75
C LYS A 120 -14.98 -21.69 -14.75
N SER A 121 -13.73 -22.07 -15.02
CA SER A 121 -13.43 -23.10 -16.01
C SER A 121 -14.12 -24.43 -15.69
N ALA A 122 -14.66 -25.07 -16.74
CA ALA A 122 -15.19 -26.43 -16.66
C ALA A 122 -14.06 -27.46 -16.49
N ASN A 123 -12.84 -27.13 -16.93
CA ASN A 123 -11.65 -27.95 -16.72
C ASN A 123 -11.21 -27.85 -15.25
N GLU A 124 -11.20 -28.99 -14.57
CA GLU A 124 -10.92 -29.08 -13.14
C GLU A 124 -9.51 -28.62 -12.77
N ASP A 125 -8.49 -29.01 -13.53
CA ASP A 125 -7.10 -28.62 -13.28
C ASP A 125 -6.90 -27.12 -13.47
N THR A 126 -7.49 -26.55 -14.52
CA THR A 126 -7.46 -25.11 -14.80
C THR A 126 -8.11 -24.33 -13.66
N ARG A 127 -9.29 -24.77 -13.21
CA ARG A 127 -10.00 -24.13 -12.10
C ARG A 127 -9.23 -24.22 -10.79
N HIS A 128 -8.67 -25.39 -10.46
CA HIS A 128 -7.86 -25.55 -9.25
C HIS A 128 -6.61 -24.68 -9.27
N PHE A 129 -5.92 -24.62 -10.41
CA PHE A 129 -4.75 -23.76 -10.59
C PHE A 129 -5.09 -22.27 -10.44
N ALA A 130 -6.17 -21.82 -11.09
CA ALA A 130 -6.65 -20.44 -10.99
C ALA A 130 -7.00 -20.06 -9.54
N LEU A 131 -7.72 -20.92 -8.83
CA LEU A 131 -8.07 -20.71 -7.41
C LEU A 131 -6.83 -20.70 -6.51
N SER A 132 -5.89 -21.62 -6.72
CA SER A 132 -4.64 -21.68 -5.95
C SER A 132 -3.83 -20.38 -6.09
N ASN A 133 -3.67 -19.87 -7.31
CA ASN A 133 -3.01 -18.59 -7.57
C ASN A 133 -3.78 -17.43 -6.93
N LEU A 134 -5.10 -17.42 -7.03
CA LEU A 134 -5.92 -16.37 -6.45
C LEU A 134 -5.77 -16.32 -4.92
N PHE A 135 -5.81 -17.46 -4.23
CA PHE A 135 -5.56 -17.52 -2.79
C PHE A 135 -4.14 -17.09 -2.43
N HIS A 136 -3.15 -17.45 -3.24
CA HIS A 136 -1.77 -17.02 -3.04
C HIS A 136 -1.65 -15.49 -3.13
N CYS A 137 -2.19 -14.88 -4.20
CA CYS A 137 -2.19 -13.43 -4.40
C CYS A 137 -2.93 -12.72 -3.27
N LEU A 138 -4.11 -13.20 -2.88
CA LEU A 138 -4.91 -12.62 -1.79
C LEU A 138 -4.12 -12.56 -0.48
N ARG A 139 -3.43 -13.66 -0.13
CA ARG A 139 -2.58 -13.71 1.04
C ARG A 139 -1.41 -12.72 0.95
N CYS A 140 -0.72 -12.67 -0.19
CA CYS A 140 0.42 -11.78 -0.39
C CYS A 140 0.01 -10.30 -0.29
N ASP A 141 -1.11 -9.94 -0.89
CA ASP A 141 -1.65 -8.59 -0.89
C ASP A 141 -2.19 -8.18 0.50
N ALA A 142 -2.89 -9.08 1.20
CA ALA A 142 -3.33 -8.84 2.57
C ALA A 142 -2.13 -8.60 3.51
N ASN A 143 -1.07 -9.41 3.40
CA ASN A 143 0.16 -9.21 4.16
C ASN A 143 0.82 -7.87 3.81
N LYS A 144 0.87 -7.51 2.53
CA LYS A 144 1.43 -6.23 2.07
C LYS A 144 0.68 -5.04 2.66
N ILE A 145 -0.66 -5.04 2.64
CA ILE A 145 -1.47 -4.00 3.27
C ILE A 145 -1.19 -3.92 4.77
N ALA A 146 -1.17 -5.06 5.47
CA ALA A 146 -0.90 -5.09 6.92
C ALA A 146 0.47 -4.48 7.26
N THR A 147 1.53 -4.87 6.54
CA THR A 147 2.87 -4.31 6.72
C THR A 147 2.91 -2.81 6.42
N TYR A 148 2.30 -2.38 5.32
CA TYR A 148 2.28 -0.98 4.91
C TYR A 148 1.51 -0.11 5.88
N LEU A 149 0.41 -0.61 6.45
CA LEU A 149 -0.36 0.11 7.45
C LEU A 149 0.43 0.31 8.75
N LEU A 150 1.23 -0.68 9.16
CA LEU A 150 2.16 -0.54 10.29
C LEU A 150 3.20 0.55 10.01
N VAL A 151 3.85 0.51 8.84
CA VAL A 151 4.84 1.52 8.44
C VAL A 151 4.22 2.93 8.42
N LEU A 152 3.03 3.07 7.82
CA LEU A 152 2.32 4.35 7.76
C LEU A 152 1.99 4.88 9.16
N ARG A 153 1.51 4.01 10.06
CA ARG A 153 1.20 4.37 11.45
C ARG A 153 2.43 4.98 12.14
N CYS A 154 3.61 4.36 11.96
CA CYS A 154 4.85 4.83 12.59
C CYS A 154 5.34 6.17 12.05
N ARG A 155 4.97 6.53 10.83
CA ARG A 155 5.34 7.80 10.20
C ARG A 155 4.38 8.93 10.56
N VAL A 156 3.08 8.63 10.61
CA VAL A 156 2.03 9.64 10.80
C VAL A 156 1.77 9.93 12.28
N ILE A 157 1.98 8.97 13.18
CA ILE A 157 1.70 9.14 14.62
C ILE A 157 3.00 9.38 15.39
N PRO A 158 3.23 10.58 15.95
CA PRO A 158 4.38 10.84 16.80
C PRO A 158 4.38 9.93 18.04
N ASN A 159 5.55 9.47 18.46
CA ASN A 159 5.75 8.60 19.63
C ASN A 159 4.93 7.30 19.60
N SER A 160 4.57 6.79 18.42
CA SER A 160 4.08 5.42 18.32
C SER A 160 5.18 4.46 18.76
N ASN A 161 4.90 3.52 19.68
CA ASN A 161 5.78 2.38 19.95
C ASN A 161 5.79 1.45 18.73
N CYS A 162 6.58 1.87 17.76
CA CYS A 162 7.14 1.11 16.66
C CYS A 162 8.63 0.91 16.99
#